data_AF-A0A3N4LCQ2-F1
#
_entry.id   AF-A0A3N4LCQ2-F1
#
_cell.length_a   1.000
_cell.length_b   1.000
_cell.length_c   1.000
_cell.angle_alpha   90.00
_cell.angle_beta   90.00
_cell.angle_gamma   90.00
#
_symmetry.space_group_name_H-M   'P 1'
#
loop_
_entity.id
_entity.type
_entity.pdbx_description
1 polymer ?
#
loop_
_entity_poly.entity_id
_entity_poly.type
_entity_poly.pdbx_seq_one_letter_code
_entity_poly.pdbx_strand_id
1 'polypeptide(L)'
;KLLEMLSPLDPPEWHQDLQAKRYKDSVLWLHEYERFHVWQDTSIHTGNTSNRILQCYGMPGAGKTIVSSMVIDHLLSHYGKQRVAYIYCNYRDKTNQNLLNIMGSILKQHL
;
A
#
# COMPACT_ATOMS: atom_id res chain seq x y z
N LYS A 1 17.03 -11.89 -12.06
CA LYS A 1 17.70 -13.06 -11.45
C LYS A 1 17.81 -13.01 -9.93
N LEU A 2 18.65 -12.17 -9.30
CA LEU A 2 18.78 -12.15 -7.82
C LEU A 2 17.50 -11.70 -7.10
N LEU A 3 16.86 -10.64 -7.57
CA LEU A 3 15.62 -10.11 -6.98
C LEU A 3 14.42 -11.07 -7.13
N GLU A 4 14.35 -11.83 -8.23
CA GLU A 4 13.29 -12.84 -8.45
C GLU A 4 13.41 -14.02 -7.48
N MET A 5 14.61 -14.28 -6.95
CA MET A 5 14.80 -15.32 -5.94
C MET A 5 14.27 -14.92 -4.56
N LEU A 6 14.08 -13.62 -4.29
CA LEU A 6 13.63 -13.14 -2.99
C LEU A 6 12.14 -13.42 -2.76
N SER A 7 11.32 -13.28 -3.81
CA SER A 7 9.88 -13.55 -3.72
C SER A 7 9.25 -13.72 -5.09
N PRO A 8 8.29 -14.65 -5.25
CA PRO A 8 7.46 -14.75 -6.44
C PRO A 8 6.41 -13.62 -6.53
N LEU A 9 6.22 -12.82 -5.48
CA LEU A 9 5.22 -11.76 -5.46
C LEU A 9 5.72 -10.50 -6.17
N ASP A 10 4.87 -9.92 -7.01
CA ASP A 10 5.13 -8.66 -7.70
C ASP A 10 4.01 -7.61 -7.44
N PRO A 11 4.01 -6.98 -6.25
CA PRO A 11 3.06 -5.91 -5.94
C PRO A 11 3.10 -4.74 -6.93
N PRO A 12 4.25 -4.31 -7.48
CA PRO A 12 4.29 -3.28 -8.51
C PRO A 12 3.47 -3.60 -9.77
N GLU A 13 3.52 -4.83 -10.28
CA GLU A 13 2.71 -5.26 -11.43
C GLU A 13 1.21 -5.10 -11.12
N TRP A 14 0.78 -5.57 -9.96
CA TRP A 14 -0.61 -5.46 -9.52
C TRP A 14 -1.05 -4.02 -9.30
N HIS A 15 -0.13 -3.19 -8.81
CA HIS A 15 -0.38 -1.78 -8.62
C HIS A 15 -0.65 -1.08 -9.95
N GLN A 16 0.12 -1.40 -10.99
CA GLN A 16 -0.07 -0.89 -12.36
C GLN A 16 -1.43 -1.32 -12.93
N ASP A 17 -1.80 -2.59 -12.75
CA ASP A 17 -3.13 -3.09 -13.14
C ASP A 17 -4.26 -2.35 -12.44
N LEU A 18 -4.10 -2.05 -11.15
CA LEU A 18 -5.06 -1.27 -10.39
C LEU A 18 -5.10 0.18 -10.86
N GLN A 19 -3.95 0.81 -11.13
CA GLN A 19 -3.87 2.16 -11.70
C GLN A 19 -4.67 2.25 -13.01
N ALA A 20 -4.51 1.27 -13.91
CA ALA A 20 -5.22 1.23 -15.18
C ALA A 20 -6.75 1.09 -15.03
N LYS A 21 -7.22 0.48 -13.94
CA LYS A 21 -8.66 0.28 -13.65
C LYS A 21 -9.31 1.43 -12.89
N ARG A 22 -8.53 2.38 -12.36
CA ARG A 22 -9.07 3.52 -11.59
C ARG A 22 -9.76 4.51 -12.52
N TYR A 23 -10.90 5.03 -12.08
CA TYR A 23 -11.46 6.22 -12.70
C TYR A 23 -10.59 7.43 -12.33
N LYS A 24 -10.26 8.24 -13.32
CA LYS A 24 -9.59 9.53 -13.13
C LYS A 24 -10.35 10.34 -12.09
N ASP A 25 -9.61 11.01 -11.20
CA ASP A 25 -10.17 11.88 -10.14
C ASP A 25 -11.00 11.13 -9.06
N SER A 26 -10.84 9.81 -8.95
CA SER A 26 -11.36 9.06 -7.80
C SER A 26 -10.59 9.35 -6.53
N VAL A 27 -11.26 9.29 -5.36
CA VAL A 27 -10.62 9.35 -4.03
C VAL A 27 -9.99 10.72 -3.70
N LEU A 28 -10.35 11.79 -4.43
CA LEU A 28 -9.87 13.15 -4.13
C LEU A 28 -10.17 13.60 -2.69
N TRP A 29 -11.28 13.12 -2.12
CA TRP A 29 -11.65 13.36 -0.72
C TRP A 29 -10.57 12.96 0.29
N LEU A 30 -9.67 12.03 -0.06
CA LEU A 30 -8.59 11.59 0.82
C LEU A 30 -7.64 12.73 1.16
N HIS A 31 -7.42 13.66 0.23
CA HIS A 31 -6.60 14.86 0.46
C HIS A 31 -7.25 15.85 1.43
N GLU A 32 -8.56 15.75 1.65
CA GLU A 32 -9.31 16.57 2.59
C GLU A 32 -9.56 15.83 3.91
N TYR A 33 -9.19 14.56 4.00
CA TYR A 33 -9.48 13.73 5.16
C TYR A 33 -8.45 13.98 6.27
N GLU A 34 -8.85 14.70 7.31
CA GLU A 34 -7.99 15.05 8.45
C GLU A 34 -7.25 13.84 9.04
N ARG A 35 -7.93 12.70 9.19
CA ARG A 35 -7.29 11.48 9.72
C ARG A 35 -6.16 10.96 8.85
N PHE A 36 -6.21 11.18 7.54
CA PHE A 36 -5.12 10.82 6.63
C PHE A 36 -3.89 11.67 6.92
N HIS A 37 -4.06 12.99 7.06
CA HIS A 37 -2.97 13.92 7.39
C HIS A 37 -2.35 13.63 8.75
N VAL A 38 -3.19 13.43 9.77
CA VAL A 38 -2.73 13.08 11.12
C VAL A 38 -1.97 11.75 11.13
N TRP A 39 -2.42 10.77 10.34
CA TRP A 39 -1.72 9.50 10.20
C TRP A 39 -0.39 9.63 9.46
N GLN A 40 -0.31 10.49 8.44
CA GLN A 40 0.91 10.69 7.66
C GLN A 40 1.96 11.53 8.42
N ASP A 41 1.54 12.50 9.22
CA ASP A 41 2.44 13.42 9.92
C ASP A 41 3.23 12.69 11.01
N THR A 42 4.54 12.55 10.77
CA THR A 42 5.39 11.81 11.68
C THR A 42 5.65 12.52 13.01
N SER A 43 5.45 13.84 13.06
CA SER A 43 5.67 14.70 14.23
C SER A 43 4.52 14.66 15.23
N ILE A 44 3.33 14.25 14.81
CA ILE A 44 2.16 14.14 15.69
C ILE A 44 2.25 12.85 16.51
N HIS A 45 2.31 13.02 17.84
CA HIS A 45 2.34 11.93 18.80
C HIS A 45 0.96 11.78 19.46
N THR A 46 0.10 10.93 18.89
CA THR A 46 -1.12 10.48 19.60
C THR A 46 -0.67 9.46 20.65
N GLY A 47 -1.09 9.57 21.92
CA GLY A 47 -0.57 8.86 23.10
C GLY A 47 -0.43 7.32 23.09
N ASN A 48 -0.64 6.68 21.94
CA ASN A 48 -0.30 5.29 21.62
C ASN A 48 0.65 5.30 20.39
N THR A 49 1.88 5.78 20.58
CA THR A 49 2.84 6.20 19.55
C THR A 49 3.58 5.07 18.82
N SER A 50 3.32 3.80 19.13
CA SER A 50 4.06 2.68 18.56
C SER A 50 3.47 2.12 17.26
N ASN A 51 2.21 2.42 16.90
CA ASN A 51 1.60 1.92 15.66
C ASN A 51 0.66 2.94 15.00
N ARG A 52 1.14 3.63 13.96
CA ARG A 52 0.31 4.47 13.09
C ARG A 52 -0.38 3.63 12.02
N ILE A 53 -1.62 3.24 12.27
CA ILE A 53 -2.44 2.46 11.34
C ILE A 53 -3.62 3.30 10.86
N LEU A 54 -3.71 3.54 9.54
CA LEU A 54 -4.90 4.09 8.90
C LEU A 54 -5.77 2.95 8.38
N GLN A 55 -7.00 2.88 8.87
CA GLN A 55 -7.94 1.83 8.50
C GLN A 55 -9.00 2.37 7.55
N CYS A 56 -9.24 1.63 6.46
CA CYS A 56 -10.33 1.89 5.53
C CYS A 56 -11.39 0.79 5.66
N TYR A 57 -12.53 1.12 6.27
CA TYR A 57 -13.65 0.20 6.48
C TYR A 57 -14.73 0.37 5.40
N GLY A 58 -15.45 -0.72 5.11
CA GLY A 58 -16.58 -0.69 4.19
C GLY A 58 -16.95 -2.07 3.66
N MET A 59 -18.11 -2.16 3.02
CA MET A 59 -18.61 -3.40 2.41
C MET A 59 -17.72 -3.90 1.26
N PRO A 60 -17.76 -5.19 0.90
CA PRO A 60 -17.15 -5.68 -0.34
C PRO A 60 -17.59 -4.83 -1.54
N GLY A 61 -16.68 -4.53 -2.47
CA GLY A 61 -16.98 -3.70 -3.64
C GLY A 61 -16.97 -2.18 -3.39
N ALA A 62 -16.88 -1.70 -2.15
CA ALA A 62 -16.87 -0.25 -1.83
C ALA A 62 -15.61 0.53 -2.28
N GLY A 63 -14.71 -0.08 -3.06
CA GLY A 63 -13.52 0.60 -3.59
C GLY A 63 -12.33 0.74 -2.62
N LYS A 64 -12.33 0.04 -1.47
CA LYS A 64 -11.22 0.09 -0.49
C LYS A 64 -9.83 -0.13 -1.13
N THR A 65 -9.70 -1.14 -1.98
CA THR A 65 -8.44 -1.42 -2.69
C THR A 65 -8.02 -0.26 -3.60
N ILE A 66 -8.97 0.38 -4.28
CA ILE A 66 -8.71 1.58 -5.11
C ILE A 66 -8.21 2.74 -4.24
N VAL A 67 -8.82 2.95 -3.06
CA VAL A 67 -8.38 3.96 -2.09
C VAL A 67 -6.96 3.68 -1.61
N SER A 68 -6.64 2.46 -1.18
CA SER A 68 -5.28 2.08 -0.78
C SER A 68 -4.26 2.28 -1.89
N SER A 69 -4.67 2.04 -3.14
CA SER A 69 -3.84 2.23 -4.31
C SER A 69 -3.50 3.71 -4.54
N MET A 70 -4.46 4.62 -4.31
CA MET A 70 -4.20 6.07 -4.35
C MET A 70 -3.30 6.55 -3.21
N VAL A 71 -3.47 5.98 -2.00
CA VAL A 71 -2.57 6.24 -0.86
C VAL A 71 -1.13 5.87 -1.23
N ILE A 72 -0.92 4.69 -1.83
CA ILE A 72 0.41 4.23 -2.24
C ILE A 72 1.05 5.22 -3.22
N ASP A 73 0.31 5.67 -4.25
CA ASP A 73 0.83 6.65 -5.21
C ASP A 73 1.24 7.98 -4.55
N HIS A 74 0.41 8.48 -3.64
CA HIS A 74 0.72 9.68 -2.86
C HIS A 74 2.01 9.49 -2.04
N LEU A 75 2.14 8.37 -1.33
CA LEU A 75 3.33 8.09 -0.51
C LEU A 75 4.59 7.92 -1.38
N LEU A 76 4.49 7.21 -2.51
CA LEU A 76 5.59 7.05 -3.47
C LEU A 76 6.06 8.39 -4.03
N SER A 77 5.12 9.29 -4.35
CA SER A 77 5.42 10.63 -4.81
C SER A 77 6.03 11.51 -3.72
N HIS A 78 5.56 11.37 -2.48
CA HIS A 78 5.96 12.24 -1.37
C HIS A 78 7.29 11.83 -0.72
N TYR A 79 7.50 10.53 -0.50
CA TYR A 79 8.69 9.99 0.18
C TYR A 79 9.72 9.37 -0.76
N GLY A 80 9.34 9.07 -2.00
CA GLY A 80 10.19 8.38 -2.97
C GLY A 80 10.07 6.86 -2.89
N LYS A 81 10.30 6.20 -4.04
CA LYS A 81 10.15 4.75 -4.22
C LYS A 81 11.00 3.92 -3.25
N GLN A 82 12.18 4.42 -2.88
CA GLN A 82 13.10 3.70 -1.98
C GLN A 82 12.65 3.67 -0.52
N ARG A 83 11.67 4.49 -0.13
CA ARG A 83 11.20 4.61 1.27
C ARG A 83 9.84 4.00 1.52
N VAL A 84 9.17 3.51 0.47
CA VAL A 84 7.81 2.99 0.53
C VAL A 84 7.80 1.59 -0.03
N ALA A 85 7.38 0.63 0.79
CA ALA A 85 7.01 -0.70 0.33
C ALA A 85 5.52 -0.94 0.55
N TYR A 86 4.92 -1.73 -0.33
CA TYR A 86 3.51 -2.07 -0.25
C TYR A 86 3.28 -3.50 -0.74
N ILE A 87 2.14 -4.05 -0.32
CA ILE A 87 1.68 -5.37 -0.73
C ILE A 87 0.17 -5.40 -0.92
N TYR A 88 -0.30 -6.18 -1.88
CA TYR A 88 -1.71 -6.51 -2.06
C TYR A 88 -1.97 -7.93 -1.60
N CYS A 89 -2.69 -8.08 -0.49
CA CYS A 89 -3.08 -9.39 0.01
C CYS A 89 -4.25 -9.95 -0.84
N ASN A 90 -4.01 -11.06 -1.53
CA ASN A 90 -5.00 -11.79 -2.30
C ASN A 90 -5.35 -13.09 -1.59
N TYR A 91 -6.56 -13.14 -1.05
CA TYR A 91 -7.08 -14.30 -0.34
C TYR A 91 -7.14 -15.57 -1.21
N ARG A 92 -7.08 -15.45 -2.54
CA ARG A 92 -7.06 -16.58 -3.47
C ARG A 92 -5.66 -17.18 -3.65
N ASP A 93 -4.60 -16.41 -3.40
CA ASP A 93 -3.21 -16.84 -3.59
C ASP A 93 -2.54 -17.20 -2.24
N LYS A 94 -3.17 -18.11 -1.50
CA LYS A 94 -2.67 -18.53 -0.18
C LYS A 94 -1.32 -19.24 -0.25
N THR A 95 -1.01 -19.86 -1.38
CA THR A 95 0.22 -20.63 -1.59
C THR A 95 1.43 -19.72 -1.64
N ASN A 96 1.36 -18.62 -2.41
CA ASN A 96 2.48 -17.70 -2.53
C ASN A 96 2.48 -16.61 -1.44
N GLN A 97 1.35 -16.29 -0.82
CA GLN A 97 1.27 -15.26 0.25
C GLN A 97 1.58 -15.81 1.65
N ASN A 98 2.72 -16.49 1.78
CA ASN A 98 3.30 -16.84 3.08
C ASN A 98 4.26 -15.75 3.58
N LEU A 99 4.60 -15.80 4.87
CA LEU A 99 5.43 -14.78 5.53
C LEU A 99 6.78 -14.54 4.81
N LEU A 100 7.47 -15.59 4.39
CA LEU A 100 8.77 -15.49 3.74
C LEU A 100 8.67 -14.74 2.41
N ASN A 101 7.67 -15.08 1.59
CA ASN A 101 7.44 -14.42 0.31
C ASN A 101 7.00 -12.96 0.49
N ILE A 102 6.19 -12.65 1.50
CA ILE A 102 5.79 -11.27 1.81
C ILE A 102 7.01 -10.44 2.20
N MET A 103 7.83 -10.95 3.13
CA MET A 103 9.06 -10.27 3.56
C MET A 103 10.06 -10.10 2.41
N GLY A 104 10.24 -11.14 1.59
CA GLY A 104 11.08 -11.08 0.40
C GLY A 104 10.58 -10.05 -0.63
N SER A 105 9.27 -9.88 -0.76
CA SER A 105 8.67 -8.88 -1.64
C SER A 105 8.90 -7.46 -1.16
N ILE A 106 8.86 -7.23 0.16
CA ILE A 106 9.22 -5.94 0.77
C ILE A 106 10.70 -5.65 0.55
N LEU A 107 11.59 -6.62 0.82
CA LEU A 107 13.03 -6.46 0.57
C LEU A 107 13.34 -6.17 -0.89
N LYS A 108 12.68 -6.87 -1.82
CA LYS A 108 12.80 -6.66 -3.28
C LYS A 108 12.47 -5.22 -3.71
N GLN A 109 11.61 -4.49 -2.98
CA GLN A 109 11.24 -3.10 -3.31
C GLN A 109 12.29 -2.07 -2.85
N HIS A 110 13.21 -2.46 -1.97
CA HIS A 110 14.24 -1.58 -1.41
C HIS A 110 15.66 -1.88 -1.90
N LEU A 111 15.82 -2.94 -2.72
CA LEU A 111 17.07 -3.37 -3.33
C LEU A 111 17.08 -3.02 -4.83
#